data_AF-A0A1M6IJI5-F1
#
_entry.id   AF-A0A1M6IJI5-F1
#
_cell.length_a   1.000
_cell.length_b   1.000
_cell.length_c   1.000
_cell.angle_alpha   90.00
_cell.angle_beta   90.00
_cell.angle_gamma   90.00
#
_symmetry.space_group_name_H-M   'P 1'
#
loop_
_entity.id
_entity.type
_entity.pdbx_description
1 polymer ?
#
loop_
_entity_poly.entity_id
_entity_poly.type
_entity_poly.pdbx_seq_one_letter_code
_entity_poly.pdbx_strand_id
1 'polypeptide(L)'
;MFGIGMTEMLLIGALALIVLGPKKLPDLARSLGKGFAEFKRATNEFKNTMEVEIRAEEVRQTQEKLQQEGKLKPEAEVAAEPESAPEPEGNAEAIAEAKAAQARYAEEDAEIERQLEEEVLTAEAPQPKQEQKQDV
;
A
#
# COMPACT_ATOMS: atom_id res chain seq x y z
N MET A 1 16.55 -36.74 -7.59
CA MET A 1 17.22 -37.55 -6.54
C MET A 1 17.56 -36.70 -5.32
N PHE A 2 16.56 -36.18 -4.61
CA PHE A 2 16.74 -35.57 -3.29
C PHE A 2 15.49 -35.90 -2.48
N GLY A 3 15.42 -37.16 -2.01
CA GLY A 3 14.38 -37.63 -1.11
C GLY A 3 14.72 -37.21 0.31
N ILE A 4 14.70 -35.90 0.58
CA ILE A 4 14.74 -35.41 1.96
C ILE A 4 13.28 -35.36 2.42
N GLY A 5 12.86 -36.42 3.10
CA GLY A 5 11.58 -36.48 3.76
C GLY A 5 11.63 -35.83 5.14
N MET A 6 10.48 -35.89 5.82
CA MET A 6 10.37 -35.41 7.20
C MET A 6 11.33 -36.15 8.15
N THR A 7 11.54 -37.45 7.90
CA THR A 7 12.41 -38.32 8.71
C THR A 7 13.87 -37.89 8.62
N GLU A 8 14.38 -37.63 7.41
CA GLU A 8 15.75 -37.17 7.19
C GLU A 8 15.97 -35.78 7.81
N MET A 9 14.99 -34.88 7.69
CA MET A 9 15.05 -33.57 8.35
C MET A 9 15.10 -33.68 9.88
N LEU A 10 14.32 -34.57 10.48
CA LEU A 10 14.37 -34.82 11.93
C LEU A 10 15.71 -35.42 12.37
N LEU A 11 16.29 -36.33 11.58
CA LEU A 11 17.59 -36.92 11.88
C LEU A 11 18.71 -35.87 11.86
N ILE A 12 18.73 -35.02 10.83
CA ILE A 12 19.70 -33.91 10.73
C ILE A 12 19.46 -32.89 11.85
N GLY A 13 18.20 -32.57 12.15
CA GLY A 13 17.82 -31.71 13.27
C GLY A 13 18.32 -32.25 14.60
N ALA A 14 18.16 -33.55 14.87
CA ALA A 14 18.68 -34.20 16.07
C ALA A 14 20.21 -34.11 16.17
N LEU A 15 20.93 -34.34 15.07
CA LEU A 15 22.39 -34.18 15.04
C LEU A 15 22.81 -32.73 15.29
N ALA A 16 22.12 -31.75 14.68
CA ALA A 16 22.37 -30.34 14.92
C ALA A 16 22.12 -29.95 16.39
N LEU A 17 21.07 -30.50 17.01
CA LEU A 17 20.78 -30.30 18.43
C LEU A 17 21.86 -30.91 19.34
N ILE A 18 22.49 -32.01 18.95
CA ILE A 18 23.60 -32.60 19.73
C ILE A 18 24.86 -31.73 19.61
N VAL A 19 25.20 -31.28 18.40
CA VAL A 19 26.42 -30.50 18.14
C VAL A 19 26.32 -29.09 18.73
N LEU A 20 25.21 -28.41 18.49
CA LEU A 20 25.01 -27.01 18.89
C LEU A 20 24.34 -26.88 20.27
N GLY A 21 23.46 -27.83 20.61
CA GLY A 21 22.64 -27.82 21.83
C GLY A 21 21.19 -27.34 21.58
N PRO A 22 20.18 -27.94 22.23
CA PRO A 22 18.77 -27.58 22.02
C PRO A 22 18.40 -26.17 22.48
N LYS A 23 19.15 -25.61 23.43
CA LYS A 23 18.98 -24.22 23.87
C LYS A 23 19.61 -23.21 22.91
N LYS A 24 20.68 -23.58 22.19
CA LYS A 24 21.44 -22.69 21.32
C LYS A 24 20.83 -22.53 19.93
N LEU A 25 20.16 -23.57 19.43
CA LEU A 25 19.48 -23.53 18.13
C LEU A 25 18.42 -22.40 18.03
N PRO A 26 17.48 -22.24 19.00
CA PRO A 26 16.52 -21.13 18.96
C PRO A 26 17.20 -19.76 19.13
N ASP A 27 18.27 -19.65 19.92
CA ASP A 27 19.03 -18.41 20.07
C ASP A 27 19.74 -18.00 18.77
N LEU A 28 20.36 -18.96 18.06
CA LEU A 28 20.95 -18.74 16.74
C LEU A 28 19.88 -18.33 15.73
N ALA A 29 18.76 -19.06 15.67
CA ALA A 29 17.67 -18.76 14.76
C ALA A 29 17.11 -17.35 14.98
N ARG A 30 16.95 -16.92 16.25
CA ARG A 30 16.54 -15.54 16.58
C ARG A 30 17.57 -14.51 16.13
N SER A 31 18.86 -14.78 16.33
CA SER A 31 19.93 -13.85 15.99
C SER A 31 20.07 -13.70 14.47
N LEU A 32 20.11 -14.83 13.75
CA LEU A 32 20.13 -14.86 12.28
C LEU A 32 18.84 -14.28 11.70
N GLY A 33 17.68 -14.58 12.29
CA GLY A 33 16.39 -14.07 11.86
C GLY A 33 16.30 -12.55 11.96
N LYS A 34 16.80 -11.95 13.04
CA LYS A 34 16.90 -10.49 13.17
C LYS A 34 17.81 -9.90 12.08
N GLY A 35 19.00 -10.44 11.89
CA GLY A 35 19.92 -9.98 10.85
C GLY A 35 19.34 -10.09 9.45
N PHE A 36 18.65 -11.21 9.15
CA PHE A 36 17.99 -11.42 7.87
C PHE A 36 16.79 -10.49 7.67
N ALA A 37 16.03 -10.19 8.72
CA ALA A 37 14.92 -9.24 8.67
C ALA A 37 15.41 -7.82 8.37
N GLU A 38 16.47 -7.36 9.04
CA GLU A 38 17.09 -6.06 8.76
C GLU A 38 17.67 -6.02 7.34
N PHE A 39 18.36 -7.08 6.91
CA PHE A 39 18.89 -7.18 5.54
C PHE A 39 17.76 -7.13 4.49
N LYS A 40 16.66 -7.84 4.72
CA LYS A 40 15.48 -7.82 3.85
C LYS A 40 14.87 -6.41 3.79
N ARG A 41 14.78 -5.71 4.93
CA ARG A 41 14.26 -4.34 4.99
C ARG A 41 15.15 -3.38 4.21
N ALA A 42 16.45 -3.41 4.43
CA ALA A 42 17.41 -2.59 3.68
C ALA A 42 17.36 -2.89 2.17
N THR A 43 17.26 -4.16 1.79
CA THR A 43 17.12 -4.56 0.38
C THR A 43 15.82 -4.06 -0.24
N ASN A 44 14.70 -4.10 0.50
CA ASN A 44 13.43 -3.59 0.02
C ASN A 44 13.43 -2.07 -0.12
N GLU A 45 14.05 -1.35 0.81
CA GLU A 45 14.21 0.10 0.72
C GLU A 45 15.01 0.49 -0.51
N PHE A 46 16.13 -0.20 -0.76
CA PHE A 46 16.93 0.00 -1.97
C PHE A 46 16.13 -0.27 -3.26
N LYS A 47 15.37 -1.37 -3.31
CA LYS A 47 14.48 -1.67 -4.45
C LYS A 47 13.45 -0.56 -4.67
N ASN A 48 12.80 -0.09 -3.61
CA ASN A 48 11.80 0.96 -3.70
C ASN A 48 12.42 2.28 -4.20
N THR A 49 13.61 2.66 -3.72
CA THR A 49 14.31 3.86 -4.21
C THR A 49 14.62 3.75 -5.69
N MET A 50 15.15 2.61 -6.14
CA MET A 50 15.44 2.37 -7.56
C MET A 50 14.17 2.38 -8.41
N GLU A 51 13.07 1.77 -7.95
CA GLU A 51 11.78 1.78 -8.66
C GLU A 51 11.18 3.18 -8.78
N VAL A 52 11.32 4.02 -7.73
CA VAL A 52 10.87 5.41 -7.74
C VAL A 52 11.69 6.25 -8.73
N GLU A 53 13.01 6.08 -8.75
CA GLU A 53 13.88 6.78 -9.70
C GLU A 53 13.58 6.38 -11.15
N ILE A 54 13.40 5.09 -11.42
CA ILE A 54 13.06 4.59 -12.75
C ILE A 54 11.71 5.12 -13.20
N ARG A 55 10.68 5.06 -12.34
CA ARG A 55 9.35 5.64 -12.66
C ARG A 55 9.40 7.14 -12.91
N ALA A 56 10.17 7.88 -12.12
CA ALA A 56 10.30 9.32 -12.30
C ALA A 56 10.93 9.66 -13.66
N GLU A 57 11.93 8.89 -14.08
CA GLU A 57 12.56 9.05 -15.39
C GLU A 57 11.60 8.69 -16.54
N GLU A 58 10.82 7.61 -16.41
CA GLU A 58 9.79 7.21 -17.39
C GLU A 58 8.69 8.26 -17.58
N VAL A 59 8.20 8.85 -16.48
CA VAL A 59 7.19 9.93 -16.53
C VAL A 59 7.76 11.15 -17.23
N ARG A 60 9.01 11.51 -16.93
CA ARG A 60 9.70 12.66 -17.54
C ARG A 60 9.89 12.47 -19.05
N GLN A 61 10.35 11.29 -19.47
CA GLN A 61 10.48 10.94 -20.88
C GLN A 61 9.13 10.92 -21.61
N THR A 62 8.07 10.41 -20.97
CA THR A 62 6.72 10.41 -21.56
C THR A 62 6.22 11.84 -21.75
N GLN A 63 6.45 12.72 -20.77
CA GLN A 63 6.04 14.12 -20.86
C GLN A 63 6.83 14.89 -21.92
N GLU A 64 8.11 14.60 -22.10
CA GLU A 64 8.94 15.18 -23.18
C GLU A 64 8.48 14.69 -24.56
N LYS A 65 8.11 13.42 -24.70
CA LYS A 65 7.53 12.87 -25.94
C LYS A 65 6.18 13.51 -26.26
N LEU A 66 5.28 13.63 -25.29
CA LEU A 66 3.98 14.28 -25.47
C LEU A 66 4.10 15.77 -25.83
N GLN A 67 5.11 16.47 -25.31
CA GLN A 67 5.39 17.87 -25.66
C GLN A 67 5.99 18.00 -27.07
N GLN A 68 6.79 17.03 -27.51
CA GLN A 68 7.32 17.00 -28.88
C GLN A 68 6.27 16.54 -29.90
N GLU A 69 5.34 15.69 -29.51
CA GLU A 69 4.27 15.13 -30.34
C GLU A 69 2.95 15.93 -30.27
N GLY A 70 2.91 17.05 -29.52
CA GLY A 70 1.78 17.97 -29.38
C GLY A 70 1.34 18.71 -30.65
N LYS A 71 1.75 18.27 -31.83
CA LYS A 71 1.11 18.57 -33.11
C LYS A 71 0.74 17.26 -33.78
N LEU A 72 -0.40 16.67 -33.43
CA LEU A 72 -1.36 15.99 -34.32
C LEU A 72 -2.45 15.30 -33.49
N LYS A 73 -3.58 16.01 -33.36
CA LYS A 73 -4.97 15.56 -33.48
C LYS A 73 -5.42 14.26 -32.77
N PRO A 74 -6.46 14.31 -31.91
CA PRO A 74 -7.14 13.13 -31.38
C PRO A 74 -8.03 12.55 -32.49
N GLU A 75 -7.64 11.41 -33.06
CA GLU A 75 -8.51 10.61 -33.91
C GLU A 75 -8.64 9.21 -33.34
N ALA A 76 -9.90 8.87 -33.08
CA ALA A 76 -10.44 7.64 -32.56
C ALA A 76 -9.75 6.35 -33.03
N GLU A 77 -9.36 5.52 -32.07
CA GLU A 77 -9.36 4.07 -32.23
C GLU A 77 -10.04 3.44 -31.01
N VAL A 78 -11.36 3.60 -30.96
CA VAL A 78 -12.24 2.71 -30.20
C VAL A 78 -12.66 1.63 -31.19
N ALA A 79 -11.87 0.55 -31.26
CA ALA A 79 -12.25 -0.67 -31.95
C ALA A 79 -11.54 -1.88 -31.31
N ALA A 80 -12.33 -2.62 -30.52
CA ALA A 80 -12.25 -4.07 -30.28
C ALA A 80 -10.98 -4.65 -29.61
N GLU A 81 -11.07 -5.00 -28.32
CA GLU A 81 -11.27 -6.39 -27.86
C GLU A 81 -11.31 -6.44 -26.31
N PRO A 82 -12.34 -7.05 -25.69
CA PRO A 82 -12.37 -7.27 -24.24
C PRO A 82 -11.58 -8.54 -23.90
N GLU A 83 -10.28 -8.41 -23.68
CA GLU A 83 -9.47 -9.51 -23.15
C GLU A 83 -9.33 -9.37 -21.62
N SER A 84 -9.85 -10.39 -20.94
CA SER A 84 -9.40 -10.91 -19.64
C SER A 84 -9.42 -9.96 -18.41
N ALA A 85 -10.62 -9.79 -17.86
CA ALA A 85 -10.77 -9.58 -16.42
C ALA A 85 -10.21 -10.82 -15.69
N PRO A 86 -9.29 -10.68 -14.71
CA PRO A 86 -8.95 -11.80 -13.84
C PRO A 86 -10.17 -12.10 -12.95
N GLU A 87 -10.79 -13.25 -13.19
CA GLU A 87 -11.73 -13.83 -12.23
C GLU A 87 -10.97 -14.07 -10.90
N PRO A 88 -11.45 -13.55 -9.76
CA PRO A 88 -10.86 -13.90 -8.48
C PRO A 88 -11.26 -15.34 -8.14
N GLU A 89 -10.43 -16.31 -8.52
CA GLU A 89 -10.40 -17.61 -7.88
C GLU A 89 -9.84 -17.44 -6.46
N GLY A 90 -10.72 -17.15 -5.50
CA GLY A 90 -10.37 -17.00 -4.10
C GLY A 90 -11.62 -16.92 -3.24
N ASN A 91 -11.90 -18.00 -2.51
CA ASN A 91 -12.93 -18.21 -1.48
C ASN A 91 -13.96 -17.07 -1.23
N ALA A 92 -15.24 -17.43 -1.22
CA ALA A 92 -16.38 -16.52 -0.98
C ALA A 92 -16.27 -15.64 0.29
N GLU A 93 -15.44 -16.04 1.27
CA GLU A 93 -15.08 -15.22 2.43
C GLU A 93 -14.30 -13.96 2.08
N ALA A 94 -13.28 -14.04 1.20
CA ALA A 94 -12.47 -12.89 0.82
C ALA A 94 -13.28 -11.86 0.01
N ILE A 95 -14.20 -12.34 -0.82
CA ILE A 95 -15.12 -11.50 -1.60
C ILE A 95 -16.12 -10.79 -0.68
N ALA A 96 -16.61 -11.47 0.35
CA ALA A 96 -17.51 -10.88 1.35
C ALA A 96 -16.78 -9.85 2.23
N GLU A 97 -15.54 -10.11 2.62
CA GLU A 97 -14.72 -9.20 3.42
C GLU A 97 -14.34 -7.94 2.65
N ALA A 98 -13.95 -8.07 1.37
CA ALA A 98 -13.66 -6.92 0.51
C ALA A 98 -14.91 -6.04 0.30
N LYS A 99 -16.09 -6.65 0.13
CA LYS A 99 -17.36 -5.92 -0.04
C LYS A 99 -17.81 -5.24 1.25
N ALA A 100 -17.59 -5.87 2.40
CA ALA A 100 -17.88 -5.30 3.72
C ALA A 100 -16.93 -4.14 4.06
N ALA A 101 -15.64 -4.24 3.70
CA ALA A 101 -14.69 -3.15 3.86
C ALA A 101 -15.06 -1.94 2.99
N GLN A 102 -15.42 -2.16 1.72
CA GLN A 102 -15.87 -1.08 0.82
C GLN A 102 -17.14 -0.38 1.33
N ALA A 103 -18.09 -1.12 1.89
CA ALA A 103 -19.30 -0.52 2.48
C ALA A 103 -19.00 0.38 3.69
N ARG A 104 -18.02 0.00 4.53
CA ARG A 104 -17.62 0.80 5.70
C ARG A 104 -16.95 2.11 5.31
N TYR A 105 -16.09 2.10 4.30
CA TYR A 105 -15.48 3.35 3.79
C TYR A 105 -16.53 4.28 3.16
N ALA A 106 -17.55 3.74 2.47
CA ALA A 106 -18.63 4.54 1.91
C ALA A 106 -19.55 5.17 2.98
N GLU A 107 -19.73 4.50 4.13
CA GLU A 107 -20.47 5.06 5.26
C GLU A 107 -19.65 6.15 6.00
N GLU A 108 -18.33 5.98 6.08
CA GLU A 108 -17.42 6.93 6.72
C GLU A 108 -17.32 8.27 5.94
N ASP A 109 -17.25 8.22 4.61
CA ASP A 109 -17.27 9.43 3.76
C ASP A 109 -18.61 10.21 3.91
N ALA A 110 -19.74 9.51 4.02
CA ALA A 110 -21.05 10.13 4.21
C ALA A 110 -21.23 10.78 5.59
N GLU A 111 -20.54 10.26 6.61
CA GLU A 111 -20.56 10.83 7.96
C GLU A 111 -19.62 12.04 8.09
N ILE A 112 -18.49 12.04 7.37
CA ILE A 112 -17.57 13.18 7.27
C ILE A 112 -18.23 14.36 6.52
N GLU A 113 -18.94 14.12 5.42
CA GLU A 113 -19.68 15.17 4.70
C GLU A 113 -20.77 15.82 5.58
N ARG A 114 -21.48 15.03 6.40
CA ARG A 114 -22.48 15.56 7.34
C ARG A 114 -21.88 16.42 8.45
N GLN A 115 -20.71 16.06 8.97
CA GLN A 115 -20.03 16.85 10.01
C GLN A 115 -19.49 18.17 9.45
N LEU A 116 -19.02 18.18 8.20
CA LEU A 116 -18.58 19.40 7.51
C LEU A 116 -19.74 20.37 7.24
N GLU A 117 -20.93 19.87 6.87
CA GLU A 117 -22.11 20.73 6.69
C GLU A 117 -22.61 21.36 8.00
N GLU A 118 -22.47 20.66 9.14
CA GLU A 118 -22.87 21.17 10.45
C GLU A 118 -21.91 22.25 11.00
N GLU A 119 -20.60 22.13 10.71
CA GLU A 119 -19.59 23.12 11.09
C GLU A 119 -19.79 24.45 10.35
N VAL A 120 -20.13 24.41 9.05
CA VAL A 120 -20.31 25.60 8.21
C VAL A 120 -21.54 26.43 8.63
N LEU A 121 -22.58 25.82 9.20
CA LEU A 121 -23.80 26.53 9.61
C LEU A 121 -23.64 27.35 10.92
N THR A 122 -22.59 27.10 11.71
CA THR A 122 -22.36 27.82 12.99
C THR A 122 -21.46 29.06 12.85
N ALA A 123 -20.86 29.28 11.68
CA ALA A 123 -19.93 30.39 11.44
C ALA A 123 -20.59 31.71 11.01
N GLU A 124 -21.91 31.73 10.75
CA GLU A 124 -22.62 32.95 10.34
C GLU A 124 -23.49 33.52 11.48
N ALA A 125 -22.85 34.12 12.49
CA ALA A 125 -23.52 35.04 13.42
C ALA A 125 -22.83 36.42 13.35
N PRO A 126 -23.50 37.48 12.86
CA PRO A 126 -22.90 38.79 12.71
C PRO A 126 -22.77 39.47 14.07
N GLN A 127 -21.55 39.85 14.46
CA GLN A 127 -21.33 40.67 15.65
C GLN A 127 -21.89 42.10 15.44
N PRO A 128 -22.70 42.64 16.36
CA PRO A 128 -23.17 44.03 16.26
C PRO A 128 -22.01 44.99 16.57
N LYS A 129 -21.74 45.91 15.64
CA LYS A 129 -20.80 47.02 15.81
C LYS A 129 -21.18 47.84 17.04
N GLN A 130 -20.31 47.87 18.05
CA GLN A 130 -20.37 48.90 19.07
C GLN A 130 -19.85 50.22 18.47
N GLU A 131 -20.82 51.06 18.17
CA GLU A 131 -20.70 52.50 17.97
C GLU A 131 -20.18 53.12 19.27
N GLN A 132 -18.89 53.46 19.33
CA GLN A 132 -18.37 54.32 20.40
C GLN A 132 -18.21 55.74 19.87
N LYS A 133 -19.14 56.55 20.36
CA LYS A 133 -19.32 57.99 20.20
C LYS A 133 -18.01 58.78 20.25
N GLN A 134 -17.91 59.62 19.23
CA GLN A 134 -17.38 60.98 19.26
C GLN A 134 -18.01 61.76 20.43
N ASP A 135 -17.20 62.35 21.31
CA ASP A 135 -17.51 63.59 22.02
C ASP A 135 -16.23 64.13 22.70
N VAL A 136 -15.74 65.24 22.12
CA VAL A 136 -15.19 66.47 22.73
C VAL A 136 -14.07 66.37 23.79
#